data_AF-A0A537XHG8-F1
#
_entry.id   AF-A0A537XHG8-F1
#
_cell.length_a   1.000
_cell.length_b   1.000
_cell.length_c   1.000
_cell.angle_alpha   90.00
_cell.angle_beta   90.00
_cell.angle_gamma   90.00
#
_symmetry.space_group_name_H-M   'P 1'
#
loop_
_entity.id
_entity.type
_entity.pdbx_description
1 polymer ?
#
loop_
_entity_poly.entity_id
_entity_poly.type
_entity_poly.pdbx_seq_one_letter_code
_entity_poly.pdbx_strand_id
1 'polypeptide(L)'
;MIAGSVSVGGDTSLVSEPGLSRIYEKVPDLAQPKSGPWYWSALDYRTGRIFWRQLAGHGGLYNNHYAGVALGPAGGRSTLYLGGVGGIVALRDGR
;
A
#
# COMPACT_ATOMS: atom_id res chain seq x y z
N MET A 1 1.02 4.34 20.44
CA MET A 1 1.41 5.15 19.26
C MET A 1 0.32 4.97 18.22
N ILE A 2 -0.21 6.07 17.67
CA ILE A 2 -1.32 6.08 16.72
C ILE A 2 -0.72 5.90 15.32
N ALA A 3 -1.16 4.88 14.57
CA ALA A 3 -0.81 4.76 13.17
C ALA A 3 -1.38 5.97 12.40
N GLY A 4 -0.50 6.75 11.78
CA GLY A 4 -0.88 7.89 10.94
C GLY A 4 -0.87 7.50 9.47
N SER A 5 -1.89 7.92 8.72
CA SER A 5 -1.94 7.76 7.27
C SER A 5 -1.58 9.08 6.58
N VAL A 6 -0.70 9.04 5.58
CA VAL A 6 -0.40 10.21 4.75
C VAL A 6 -0.30 9.81 3.29
N SER A 7 -0.85 10.65 2.42
CA SER A 7 -0.61 10.56 0.97
C SER A 7 0.67 11.33 0.67
N VAL A 8 1.66 10.62 0.15
CA VAL A 8 2.93 11.22 -0.28
C VAL A 8 2.80 11.40 -1.79
N GLY A 9 2.99 12.61 -2.30
CA GLY A 9 2.62 12.99 -3.68
C GLY A 9 2.95 11.95 -4.77
N GLY A 10 2.06 11.81 -5.76
CA GLY A 10 2.01 10.65 -6.66
C GLY A 10 0.98 9.61 -6.20
N ASP A 11 0.74 8.54 -6.97
CA ASP A 11 -0.20 7.45 -6.66
C ASP A 11 0.29 6.56 -5.48
N THR A 12 0.73 7.19 -4.37
CA THR A 12 1.41 6.56 -3.24
C THR A 12 0.76 6.96 -1.92
N SER A 13 0.59 5.98 -1.02
CA SER A 13 -0.02 6.19 0.30
C SER A 13 0.69 5.34 1.36
N LEU A 14 0.79 5.86 2.58
CA LEU A 14 1.64 5.29 3.63
C LEU A 14 0.92 5.16 4.97
N VAL A 15 1.25 4.10 5.72
CA VAL A 15 0.95 3.94 7.14
C VAL A 15 2.18 3.41 7.88
N SER A 16 2.45 3.92 9.09
CA SER A 16 3.59 3.52 9.91
C SER A 16 3.17 3.00 11.28
N GLU A 17 3.84 1.94 11.72
CA GLU A 17 3.88 1.43 13.09
C GLU A 17 5.34 1.48 13.60
N PRO A 18 5.59 1.38 14.92
CA PRO A 18 6.96 1.36 15.43
C PRO A 18 7.80 0.28 14.75
N GLY A 19 8.83 0.70 14.01
CA GLY A 19 9.76 -0.21 13.32
C GLY A 19 9.39 -0.58 11.88
N LEU A 20 8.21 -0.24 11.37
CA LEU A 20 7.78 -0.64 10.02
C LEU A 20 6.87 0.39 9.34
N SER A 21 7.21 0.78 8.12
CA SER A 21 6.34 1.56 7.24
C SER A 21 5.84 0.71 6.09
N ARG A 22 4.52 0.78 5.84
CA ARG A 22 3.83 0.07 4.75
C ARG A 22 3.26 1.10 3.81
N ILE A 23 3.45 0.89 2.51
CA ILE A 23 2.92 1.77 1.46
C ILE A 23 2.11 1.00 0.43
N TYR A 24 1.21 1.71 -0.23
CA TYR A 24 0.58 1.30 -1.48
C TYR A 24 1.08 2.22 -2.59
N GLU A 25 1.60 1.66 -3.67
CA GLU A 25 2.25 2.44 -4.72
C GLU A 25 1.95 1.89 -6.11
N LYS A 26 1.85 2.81 -7.09
CA LYS A 26 1.93 2.47 -8.50
C LYS A 26 3.38 2.56 -8.98
N VAL A 27 3.92 1.45 -9.46
CA VAL A 27 5.31 1.40 -9.96
C VAL A 27 5.28 1.26 -11.49
N PRO A 28 5.89 2.17 -12.25
CA PRO A 28 5.98 2.03 -13.70
C PRO A 28 6.73 0.75 -14.09
N ASP A 29 6.09 -0.09 -14.91
CA ASP A 29 6.76 -1.20 -15.58
C ASP A 29 7.28 -0.70 -16.93
N LEU A 30 8.61 -0.54 -17.03
CA LEU A 30 9.24 -0.02 -18.24
C LEU A 30 9.20 -1.01 -19.40
N ALA A 31 9.08 -2.31 -19.13
CA ALA A 31 8.94 -3.34 -20.17
C ALA A 31 7.48 -3.42 -20.66
N GLN A 32 6.51 -3.13 -19.79
CA GLN A 32 5.09 -3.09 -20.14
C GLN A 32 4.41 -1.81 -19.62
N PRO A 33 4.59 -0.65 -20.30
CA PRO A 33 4.08 0.64 -19.80
C PRO A 33 2.57 0.70 -19.57
N LYS A 34 1.81 -0.21 -20.20
CA LYS A 34 0.35 -0.32 -20.08
C LYS A 34 -0.11 -1.28 -18.98
N SER A 35 0.78 -2.01 -18.31
CA SER A 35 0.38 -2.98 -17.28
C SER A 35 -0.21 -2.29 -16.05
N GLY A 36 0.28 -1.08 -15.73
CA GLY A 36 -0.21 -0.28 -14.61
C GLY A 36 -0.29 -1.05 -13.29
N PRO A 37 0.83 -1.63 -12.80
CA PRO A 37 0.82 -2.50 -11.65
C PRO A 37 0.82 -1.69 -10.35
N TRP A 38 0.08 -2.21 -9.37
CA TRP A 38 -0.06 -1.65 -8.04
C TRP A 38 0.50 -2.61 -7.01
N TYR A 39 1.27 -2.10 -6.05
CA TYR A 39 1.97 -2.90 -5.06
C TYR A 39 1.65 -2.48 -3.64
N TRP A 40 1.56 -3.47 -2.76
CA TRP A 40 1.86 -3.29 -1.36
C TRP A 40 3.36 -3.39 -1.17
N SER A 41 3.97 -2.43 -0.47
CA SER A 41 5.40 -2.43 -0.22
C SER A 41 5.68 -2.16 1.25
N ALA A 42 6.76 -2.76 1.76
CA ALA A 42 7.28 -2.47 3.08
C ALA A 42 8.66 -1.84 2.97
N LEU A 43 8.88 -0.78 3.74
CA LEU A 43 10.12 -0.03 3.75
C LEU A 43 10.61 0.23 5.17
N ASP A 44 11.93 0.30 5.30
CA ASP A 44 12.59 0.73 6.52
C ASP A 44 12.36 2.24 6.72
N TYR A 45 11.75 2.61 7.84
CA TYR A 45 11.33 4.00 8.09
C TYR A 45 12.49 4.98 8.27
N ARG A 46 13.70 4.50 8.57
CA ARG A 46 14.90 5.34 8.75
C ARG A 46 15.60 5.63 7.42
N THR A 47 15.63 4.62 6.55
CA THR A 47 16.42 4.65 5.31
C THR A 47 15.57 4.86 4.06
N GLY A 48 14.26 4.64 4.14
CA GLY A 48 13.37 4.63 2.97
C GLY A 48 13.50 3.38 2.09
N ARG A 49 14.38 2.43 2.43
CA ARG A 49 14.66 1.28 1.58
C ARG A 49 13.50 0.29 1.60
N ILE A 50 12.94 0.01 0.42
CA ILE A 50 11.96 -1.06 0.22
C ILE A 50 12.67 -2.41 0.36
N PHE A 51 12.16 -3.27 1.25
CA PHE A 51 12.69 -4.62 1.46
C PHE A 51 11.69 -5.73 1.12
N TRP A 52 10.44 -5.39 0.84
CA TRP A 52 9.41 -6.33 0.42
C TRP A 52 8.37 -5.64 -0.47
N ARG A 53 7.85 -6.38 -1.46
CA ARG A 53 6.73 -5.98 -2.32
C ARG A 53 5.82 -7.17 -2.61
N GLN A 54 4.52 -6.88 -2.75
CA GLN A 54 3.51 -7.82 -3.24
C GLN A 54 2.61 -7.12 -4.25
N LEU A 55 2.44 -7.73 -5.42
CA LEU A 55 1.50 -7.25 -6.43
C LEU A 55 0.08 -7.33 -5.88
N ALA A 56 -0.62 -6.20 -5.86
CA ALA A 56 -2.03 -6.10 -5.51
C ALA A 56 -2.91 -6.32 -6.74
N GLY A 57 -2.51 -5.76 -7.89
CA GLY A 57 -3.22 -5.95 -9.16
C GLY A 57 -2.79 -4.95 -10.23
N HIS A 58 -3.59 -4.86 -11.30
CA HIS A 58 -3.29 -4.09 -12.50
C HIS A 58 -4.45 -3.17 -12.90
N GLY A 59 -4.11 -1.99 -13.42
CA GLY A 59 -5.05 -1.09 -14.08
C GLY A 59 -5.87 -0.22 -13.13
N GLY A 60 -6.91 0.41 -13.69
CA GLY A 60 -7.64 1.50 -13.02
C GLY A 60 -8.43 1.10 -11.79
N LEU A 61 -8.92 -0.15 -11.70
CA LEU A 61 -9.69 -0.61 -10.54
C LEU A 61 -8.86 -0.66 -9.25
N TYR A 62 -7.53 -0.77 -9.37
CA TYR A 62 -6.59 -0.76 -8.25
C TYR A 62 -6.08 0.64 -7.92
N ASN A 63 -6.52 1.67 -8.67
CA ASN A 63 -6.16 3.05 -8.42
C ASN A 63 -6.85 3.56 -7.15
N ASN A 64 -6.05 4.03 -6.19
CA ASN A 64 -6.54 4.58 -4.95
C ASN A 64 -6.85 6.09 -5.01
N HIS A 65 -6.55 6.78 -6.12
CA HIS A 65 -6.75 8.22 -6.27
C HIS A 65 -6.20 9.02 -5.08
N TYR A 66 -4.95 8.72 -4.68
CA TYR A 66 -4.29 9.37 -3.55
C TYR A 66 -4.98 9.14 -2.19
N ALA A 67 -5.85 8.14 -2.05
CA ALA A 67 -6.51 7.83 -0.79
C ALA A 67 -5.53 7.23 0.24
N GLY A 68 -5.65 7.65 1.49
CA GLY A 68 -4.84 7.12 2.59
C GLY A 68 -5.11 5.64 2.88
N VAL A 69 -4.11 4.96 3.47
CA VAL A 69 -4.22 3.57 3.95
C VAL A 69 -4.68 3.58 5.41
N ALA A 70 -5.69 2.81 5.74
CA ALA A 70 -6.14 2.59 7.11
C ALA A 70 -5.56 1.28 7.68
N LEU A 71 -5.24 1.30 8.97
CA LEU A 71 -4.85 0.11 9.73
C LEU A 71 -5.96 -0.22 10.73
N GLY A 72 -6.43 -1.47 10.73
CA GLY A 72 -7.48 -1.91 11.65
C GLY A 72 -7.36 -3.38 12.06
N PRO A 73 -7.94 -3.77 13.21
CA PRO A 73 -7.93 -5.14 13.69
C PRO A 73 -9.11 -5.92 13.08
N ALA A 74 -8.89 -6.64 11.99
CA ALA A 74 -9.91 -7.56 11.48
C ALA A 74 -9.61 -9.00 11.88
N GLY A 75 -10.58 -9.64 12.53
CA GLY A 75 -10.41 -10.99 13.06
C GLY A 75 -9.27 -11.11 14.08
N GLY A 76 -8.96 -10.04 14.81
CA GLY A 76 -7.86 -9.99 15.77
C GLY A 76 -6.46 -9.81 15.16
N ARG A 77 -6.36 -9.54 13.85
CA ARG A 77 -5.09 -9.34 13.14
C ARG A 77 -4.99 -7.95 12.54
N SER A 78 -3.78 -7.39 12.52
CA SER A 78 -3.47 -6.15 11.81
C SER A 78 -3.78 -6.31 10.32
N THR A 79 -4.74 -5.54 9.84
CA THR A 79 -5.14 -5.53 8.43
C THR A 79 -4.99 -4.12 7.88
N LEU A 80 -4.33 -4.00 6.73
CA LEU A 80 -4.33 -2.76 5.96
C LEU A 80 -5.56 -2.74 5.08
N TYR A 81 -6.20 -1.58 5.01
CA TYR A 81 -7.34 -1.32 4.16
C TYR A 81 -7.06 -0.09 3.30
N LEU A 82 -7.37 -0.21 2.02
CA LEU A 82 -7.29 0.89 1.09
C LEU A 82 -8.52 0.92 0.19
N GLY A 83 -9.13 2.09 0.08
CA GLY A 83 -10.16 2.34 -0.93
C GLY A 83 -9.51 2.61 -2.28
N GLY A 84 -10.02 1.97 -3.32
CA GLY A 84 -9.71 2.28 -4.72
C GLY A 84 -10.97 2.28 -5.57
N VAL A 85 -10.81 2.59 -6.86
CA VAL A 85 -11.93 2.69 -7.82
C VAL A 85 -12.78 1.41 -7.84
N GLY A 86 -12.13 0.24 -7.72
CA GLY A 86 -12.80 -1.07 -7.72
C GLY A 86 -13.38 -1.51 -6.38
N GLY A 87 -13.29 -0.70 -5.32
CA GLY A 87 -13.73 -1.06 -3.97
C GLY A 87 -12.58 -1.09 -2.96
N ILE A 88 -12.68 -1.93 -1.93
CA ILE A 88 -11.68 -2.00 -0.85
C ILE A 88 -10.71 -3.14 -1.12
N VAL A 89 -9.41 -2.82 -1.11
CA VAL A 89 -8.33 -3.82 -1.11
C VAL A 89 -7.83 -3.99 0.32
N ALA A 90 -7.65 -5.24 0.75
CA ALA A 90 -7.13 -5.57 2.08
C ALA A 90 -5.82 -6.36 1.98
N LEU A 91 -4.82 -5.98 2.78
CA LEU A 91 -3.61 -6.78 3.00
C LEU A 91 -3.64 -7.34 4.41
N ARG A 92 -3.47 -8.67 4.49
CA ARG A 92 -3.43 -9.43 5.75
C ARG A 92 -2.19 -10.31 5.77
N ASP A 93 -1.70 -10.54 6.97
CA ASP A 93 -0.61 -11.48 7.19
C ASP A 93 -1.09 -12.91 6.88
N GLY A 94 -0.34 -13.64 6.06
CA GLY A 94 -0.65 -15.01 5.67
C GLY A 94 -0.29 -16.01 6.75
N ARG A 95 -1.26 -16.37 7.59
CA ARG A 95 -1.18 -17.57 8.45
C ARG A 95 -2.55 -18.18 8.69
#